data_AF-A0A442LV75-F1
#
_entry.id   AF-A0A442LV75-F1
#
_cell.length_a   1.000
_cell.length_b   1.000
_cell.length_c   1.000
_cell.angle_alpha   90.00
_cell.angle_beta   90.00
_cell.angle_gamma   90.00
#
_symmetry.space_group_name_H-M   'P 1'
#
loop_
_entity.id
_entity.type
_entity.pdbx_description
1 polymer ?
#
loop_
_entity_poly.entity_id
_entity_poly.type
_entity_poly.pdbx_seq_one_letter_code
_entity_poly.pdbx_strand_id
1 'polypeptide(L)'
;IAGVSGNGQRALAEVISGIHAPDAGRMTIAGKIVSRFSPREVQALGLGRIPEDRMTTGLVTNLPLADSMVLPRIGTGAFSRNGLLRPD
;
A
#
# COMPACT_ATOMS: atom_id res chain seq x y z
N ILE A 1 6.81 -15.84 3.48
CA ILE A 1 8.24 -16.22 3.43
C ILE A 1 8.75 -16.20 4.86
N ALA A 2 9.33 -17.30 5.33
CA ALA A 2 9.88 -17.41 6.67
C ALA A 2 11.41 -17.28 6.62
N GLY A 3 12.01 -16.82 7.72
CA GLY A 3 13.44 -16.66 7.89
C GLY A 3 13.76 -15.93 9.19
N VAL A 4 15.03 -15.86 9.55
CA VAL A 4 15.49 -15.07 10.71
C VAL A 4 15.59 -13.59 10.37
N SER A 5 15.70 -12.74 11.39
CA SER A 5 15.92 -11.30 11.21
C SER A 5 17.19 -11.06 10.36
N GLY A 6 17.10 -10.12 9.41
CA GLY A 6 18.21 -9.78 8.51
C GLY A 6 18.15 -10.43 7.12
N ASN A 7 17.26 -11.40 6.89
CA ASN A 7 17.17 -12.09 5.58
C ASN A 7 16.33 -11.32 4.53
N GLY A 8 15.93 -10.08 4.80
CA GLY A 8 15.29 -9.21 3.82
C GLY A 8 13.78 -9.43 3.60
N GLN A 9 13.08 -10.14 4.48
CA GLN A 9 11.62 -10.35 4.37
C GLN A 9 10.87 -9.02 4.32
N ARG A 10 11.27 -8.07 5.17
CA ARG A 10 10.72 -6.71 5.19
C ARG A 10 11.00 -5.95 3.89
N ALA A 11 12.26 -5.96 3.45
CA ALA A 11 12.66 -5.30 2.20
C ALA A 11 11.87 -5.85 1.00
N LEU A 12 11.69 -7.17 0.94
CA LEU A 12 10.86 -7.81 -0.08
C LEU A 12 9.40 -7.37 0.02
N ALA A 13 8.81 -7.33 1.22
CA ALA A 13 7.44 -6.87 1.41
C ALA A 13 7.26 -5.40 0.99
N GLU A 14 8.26 -4.55 1.25
CA GLU A 14 8.29 -3.15 0.82
C GLU A 14 8.38 -3.02 -0.71
N VAL A 15 9.20 -3.83 -1.37
CA VAL A 15 9.25 -3.88 -2.85
C VAL A 15 7.92 -4.37 -3.44
N ILE A 16 7.36 -5.47 -2.90
CA ILE A 16 6.08 -6.03 -3.37
C ILE A 16 4.95 -5.01 -3.21
N SER A 17 4.92 -4.26 -2.10
CA SER A 17 3.93 -3.21 -1.87
C SER A 17 4.22 -1.89 -2.58
N GLY A 18 5.30 -1.81 -3.36
CA GLY A 18 5.67 -0.63 -4.11
C GLY A 18 6.21 0.53 -3.25
N ILE A 19 6.55 0.30 -1.99
CA ILE A 19 7.24 1.30 -1.15
C ILE A 19 8.65 1.57 -1.69
N HIS A 20 9.33 0.52 -2.13
CA HIS A 20 10.62 0.61 -2.79
C HIS A 20 10.51 0.04 -4.22
N ALA A 21 11.30 0.59 -5.14
CA ALA A 21 11.49 -0.02 -6.45
C ALA A 21 12.60 -1.10 -6.35
N PRO A 22 12.52 -2.21 -7.09
CA PRO A 22 13.60 -3.19 -7.14
C PRO A 22 14.77 -2.62 -7.95
N ASP A 23 16.00 -2.92 -7.53
CA ASP A 23 17.21 -2.56 -8.28
C ASP A 23 17.27 -3.27 -9.64
N ALA A 24 16.75 -4.49 -9.71
CA ALA A 24 16.69 -5.30 -10.92
C ALA A 24 15.53 -6.32 -10.87
N GLY A 25 15.18 -6.86 -12.04
CA GLY A 25 14.14 -7.89 -12.18
C GLY A 25 12.80 -7.32 -12.62
N ARG A 26 11.75 -8.15 -12.49
CA ARG A 26 10.38 -7.78 -12.89
C ARG A 26 9.37 -8.34 -11.90
N MET A 27 8.30 -7.59 -11.66
CA MET A 27 7.17 -8.04 -10.85
C MET A 27 5.90 -8.04 -11.70
N THR A 28 5.08 -9.08 -11.51
CA THR A 28 3.75 -9.18 -12.12
C THR A 28 2.71 -9.45 -11.06
N ILE A 29 1.57 -8.77 -11.12
CA ILE A 29 0.42 -8.97 -10.23
C ILE A 29 -0.79 -9.31 -11.09
N ALA A 30 -1.41 -10.47 -10.83
CA ALA A 30 -2.54 -10.98 -11.62
C ALA A 30 -2.28 -10.95 -13.14
N GLY A 31 -1.07 -11.33 -13.56
CA GLY A 31 -0.65 -11.34 -14.97
C GLY A 31 -0.26 -9.98 -15.56
N LYS A 32 -0.42 -8.87 -14.83
CA LYS A 32 -0.03 -7.52 -15.28
C LYS A 32 1.37 -7.18 -14.79
N ILE A 33 2.23 -6.69 -15.69
CA ILE A 33 3.56 -6.19 -15.34
C ILE A 33 3.41 -4.92 -14.50
N VAL A 34 4.14 -4.85 -13.39
CA VAL A 34 4.25 -3.64 -12.57
C VAL A 34 5.30 -2.73 -13.20
N SER A 35 4.86 -1.74 -13.98
CA SER A 35 5.74 -0.77 -14.65
C SER A 35 6.16 0.39 -13.77
N ARG A 36 5.39 0.68 -12.71
CA ARG A 36 5.66 1.74 -11.75
C ARG A 36 5.47 1.23 -10.33
N PHE A 37 6.54 1.33 -9.53
CA PHE A 37 6.52 0.93 -8.13
C PHE A 37 6.06 2.11 -7.28
N SER A 38 4.80 2.07 -6.86
CA SER A 38 4.25 2.96 -5.83
C SER A 38 3.07 2.28 -5.14
N PRO A 39 2.81 2.53 -3.85
CA PRO A 39 1.70 1.87 -3.15
C PRO A 39 0.35 2.05 -3.86
N ARG A 40 0.12 3.22 -4.48
CA ARG A 40 -1.10 3.51 -5.24
C ARG A 40 -1.28 2.59 -6.45
N GLU A 41 -0.23 2.43 -7.26
CA GLU A 41 -0.28 1.60 -8.48
C GLU A 41 -0.48 0.12 -8.13
N VAL A 42 0.27 -0.36 -7.15
CA VAL A 42 0.19 -1.77 -6.75
C VAL A 42 -1.18 -2.09 -6.12
N GLN A 43 -1.76 -1.15 -5.37
CA GLN A 43 -3.10 -1.28 -4.82
C GLN A 43 -4.19 -1.21 -5.91
N ALA A 44 -4.00 -0.41 -6.96
CA ALA A 44 -4.88 -0.40 -8.13
C ALA A 44 -4.87 -1.72 -8.92
N LEU A 45 -3.78 -2.50 -8.80
CA LEU A 45 -3.69 -3.88 -9.31
C LEU A 45 -4.35 -4.92 -8.39
N GLY A 46 -4.91 -4.50 -7.26
CA GLY A 46 -5.63 -5.35 -6.30
C GLY A 46 -4.80 -5.89 -5.14
N LEU A 47 -3.56 -5.41 -4.94
CA LEU A 47 -2.75 -5.83 -3.80
C LEU A 47 -3.13 -5.06 -2.52
N GLY A 48 -3.47 -5.80 -1.46
CA GLY A 48 -3.53 -5.26 -0.10
C GLY A 48 -2.27 -5.61 0.70
N ARG A 49 -1.81 -4.68 1.55
CA ARG A 49 -0.73 -4.93 2.53
C ARG A 49 -1.24 -4.72 3.95
N ILE A 50 -0.91 -5.64 4.84
CA ILE A 50 -0.99 -5.46 6.27
C ILE A 50 0.46 -5.36 6.78
N PRO A 51 0.93 -4.19 7.24
CA PRO A 51 2.29 -4.04 7.72
C PRO A 51 2.49 -4.78 9.05
N GLU A 52 3.74 -5.10 9.33
CA GLU A 52 4.19 -5.75 10.55
C GLU A 52 3.92 -4.87 11.78
N ASP A 53 4.26 -3.58 11.65
CA ASP A 53 3.89 -2.53 12.59
C ASP A 53 2.64 -1.79 12.11
N ARG A 54 1.49 -2.27 12.58
CA ARG A 54 0.17 -1.71 12.23
C ARG A 54 -0.09 -0.38 12.91
N MET A 55 0.52 -0.13 14.07
CA MET A 55 0.24 1.05 14.88
C MET A 55 0.90 2.29 14.29
N THR A 56 2.09 2.13 13.69
CA THR A 56 2.82 3.27 13.09
C THR A 56 2.59 3.39 11.59
N THR A 57 2.40 2.27 10.88
CA THR A 57 2.38 2.26 9.40
C THR A 57 1.00 1.89 8.84
N GLY A 58 0.19 1.14 9.59
CA GLY A 58 -1.11 0.64 9.13
C GLY A 58 -2.29 1.54 9.45
N LEU A 59 -2.17 2.38 10.49
CA LEU A 59 -3.25 3.19 11.03
C LEU A 59 -2.75 4.58 11.39
N VAL A 60 -3.65 5.57 11.35
CA VAL A 60 -3.41 6.89 11.94
C VAL A 60 -4.19 6.94 13.24
N THR A 61 -3.51 6.67 14.36
CA THR A 61 -4.13 6.47 15.68
C THR A 61 -4.85 7.70 16.23
N ASN A 62 -4.58 8.87 15.67
CA ASN A 62 -5.20 10.14 16.07
C ASN A 62 -6.49 10.45 15.29
N LEU A 63 -6.89 9.57 14.37
CA LEU A 63 -8.15 9.67 13.64
C LEU A 63 -9.16 8.63 14.14
N PRO A 64 -10.47 8.90 14.02
CA PRO A 64 -11.49 7.87 14.13
C PRO A 64 -11.16 6.67 13.24
N LEU A 65 -11.58 5.47 13.68
CA LEU A 65 -11.31 4.24 12.93
C LEU A 65 -11.86 4.31 11.50
N ALA A 66 -13.08 4.83 11.32
CA ALA A 66 -13.71 4.99 10.02
C ALA A 66 -12.82 5.80 9.05
N ASP A 67 -12.30 6.93 9.53
CA ASP A 67 -11.44 7.84 8.77
C ASP A 67 -10.10 7.18 8.44
N SER A 68 -9.47 6.52 9.40
CA SER A 68 -8.19 5.83 9.16
C SER A 68 -8.35 4.69 8.14
N MET A 69 -9.48 3.99 8.13
CA MET A 69 -9.75 2.87 7.20
C MET A 69 -9.93 3.35 5.75
N VAL A 70 -10.44 4.56 5.54
CA VAL A 70 -10.70 5.08 4.19
C VAL A 70 -9.47 5.71 3.54
N LEU A 71 -8.43 6.09 4.30
CA LEU A 71 -7.21 6.75 3.80
C LEU A 71 -6.63 6.16 2.50
N PRO A 72 -6.51 4.83 2.31
CA PRO A 72 -6.00 4.27 1.07
C PRO A 72 -6.87 4.57 -0.16
N ARG A 73 -8.16 4.86 0.05
CA ARG A 73 -9.21 5.03 -0.96
C ARG A 73 -9.70 6.47 -1.09
N ILE A 74 -9.15 7.44 -0.36
CA ILE A 74 -9.62 8.83 -0.39
C ILE A 74 -9.59 9.46 -1.78
N GLY A 75 -8.68 9.01 -2.66
CA GLY A 75 -8.60 9.50 -4.04
C GLY A 75 -9.67 8.92 -4.98
N THR A 76 -10.53 8.02 -4.50
CA THR A 76 -11.61 7.44 -5.30
C THR A 76 -12.85 8.33 -5.28
N GLY A 77 -13.67 8.26 -6.34
CA GLY A 77 -14.88 9.06 -6.48
C GLY A 77 -15.93 8.85 -5.38
N ALA A 78 -15.82 7.75 -4.62
CA ALA A 78 -16.64 7.46 -3.46
C ALA A 78 -16.38 8.41 -2.29
N PHE A 79 -15.15 8.90 -2.14
CA PHE A 79 -14.70 9.69 -0.98
C PHE A 79 -14.15 11.07 -1.33
N SER A 80 -13.77 11.31 -2.60
CA SER A 80 -13.33 12.62 -3.08
C SER A 80 -13.99 13.02 -4.40
N ARG A 81 -14.13 14.33 -4.62
CA ARG A 81 -14.51 14.94 -5.90
C ARG A 81 -13.63 16.16 -6.15
N ASN A 82 -13.01 16.23 -7.33
CA ASN A 82 -12.12 17.33 -7.73
C ASN A 82 -10.99 17.62 -6.71
N GLY A 83 -10.48 16.57 -6.02
CA GLY A 83 -9.42 16.72 -5.01
C GLY A 83 -9.91 17.18 -3.63
N LEU A 84 -11.21 17.42 -3.46
CA LEU A 84 -11.82 17.73 -2.17
C LEU A 84 -12.45 16.47 -1.59
N LEU A 85 -12.35 16.29 -0.27
CA LEU A 85 -13.09 15.24 0.43
C LEU A 85 -14.59 15.55 0.35
N ARG A 86 -15.40 14.52 0.15
CA ARG A 86 -16.85 14.68 0.24
C ARG A 86 -17.22 14.84 1.72
N PRO A 87 -17.99 15.88 2.10
CA PRO A 87 -18.61 15.91 3.41
C PRO A 87 -19.63 14.77 3.52
N ASP A 88 -19.82 14.29 4.74
CA ASP A 88 -20.78 13.24 5.10
C ASP A 88 -22.22 13.60 4.72
#